data_AF-A0A060CA14-F1
#
_entry.id   AF-A0A060CA14-F1
#
_cell.length_a   1.000
_cell.length_b   1.000
_cell.length_c   1.000
_cell.angle_alpha   90.00
_cell.angle_beta   90.00
_cell.angle_gamma   90.00
#
_symmetry.space_group_name_H-M   'P 1'
#
loop_
_entity.id
_entity.type
_entity.pdbx_description
1 polymer ?
#
loop_
_entity_poly.entity_id
_entity_poly.type
_entity_poly.pdbx_seq_one_letter_code
_entity_poly.pdbx_strand_id
1 'polypeptide(L)' 'ANGQTTFISMRSFMKDDADWPKIQAYLDNPVAANIPTFQYHRFWHTAEIAVAFGMMHKYFPTIAPS' A
#
# COMPACT_ATOMS: atom_id res chain seq x y z
N ALA A 1 12.01 -19.38 27.99
CA ALA A 1 10.87 -19.07 27.09
C ALA A 1 11.24 -17.83 26.29
N ASN A 2 11.66 -17.96 25.03
CA ASN A 2 11.90 -16.81 24.16
C ASN A 2 10.62 -16.51 23.37
N GLY A 3 9.62 -15.99 24.06
CA GLY A 3 8.29 -15.64 23.51
C GLY A 3 8.10 -14.14 23.27
N GLN A 4 9.18 -13.36 23.18
CA GLN A 4 9.14 -11.89 23.09
C GLN A 4 9.49 -11.37 21.68
N THR A 5 9.55 -12.25 20.67
CA THR A 5 9.83 -11.86 19.29
C THR A 5 8.59 -11.22 18.67
N THR A 6 8.68 -9.95 18.31
CA THR A 6 7.64 -9.20 17.58
C THR A 6 7.97 -9.14 16.09
N PHE A 7 6.98 -8.84 15.24
CA PHE A 7 7.17 -8.63 13.81
C PHE A 7 8.34 -7.66 13.51
N ILE A 8 8.39 -6.53 14.23
CA ILE A 8 9.43 -5.52 14.03
C ILE A 8 10.81 -5.98 14.53
N SER A 9 10.87 -6.83 15.55
CA SER A 9 12.16 -7.38 16.03
C SER A 9 12.81 -8.32 15.00
N MET A 10 12.00 -9.03 14.19
CA MET A 10 12.49 -9.89 13.11
C MET A 10 12.83 -9.11 11.83
N ARG A 11 12.15 -7.98 11.61
CA ARG A 11 12.29 -7.14 10.41
C ARG A 11 12.76 -5.74 10.81
N SER A 12 13.82 -5.66 11.60
CA SER A 12 14.34 -4.40 12.15
C SER A 12 14.67 -3.36 11.07
N PHE A 13 15.08 -3.81 9.88
CA PHE A 13 15.31 -2.96 8.71
C PHE A 13 14.09 -2.14 8.26
N MET A 14 12.86 -2.51 8.63
CA MET A 14 11.67 -1.70 8.32
C MET A 14 11.64 -0.37 9.08
N LYS A 15 12.48 -0.19 10.12
CA LYS A 15 12.66 1.09 10.78
C LYS A 15 13.42 2.12 9.94
N ASP A 16 14.13 1.66 8.91
CA ASP A 16 14.87 2.51 7.99
C ASP A 16 13.97 3.02 6.83
N ASP A 17 12.72 2.59 6.77
CA ASP A 17 11.74 3.05 5.78
C ASP A 17 11.41 4.53 6.00
N ALA A 18 11.32 5.30 4.91
CA ALA A 18 11.04 6.73 4.95
C ALA A 18 9.69 7.07 5.62
N ASP A 19 8.72 6.15 5.57
CA ASP A 19 7.41 6.31 6.19
C ASP A 19 7.34 5.72 7.62
N TRP A 20 8.40 5.09 8.14
CA TRP A 20 8.45 4.59 9.51
C TRP A 20 8.03 5.63 10.57
N PRO A 21 8.41 6.92 10.48
CA PRO A 21 7.98 7.94 11.44
C PRO A 21 6.45 8.07 11.56
N LYS A 22 5.68 7.86 10.47
CA LYS A 22 4.21 7.89 10.51
C LYS A 22 3.65 6.75 11.35
N ILE A 23 4.26 5.57 11.25
CA ILE A 23 3.88 4.39 12.02
C ILE A 23 4.27 4.59 13.48
N GLN A 24 5.49 5.04 13.75
CA GLN A 24 5.99 5.27 15.10
C GLN A 24 5.14 6.31 15.85
N ALA A 25 4.76 7.41 15.20
CA ALA A 25 3.89 8.42 15.79
C ALA A 25 2.52 7.86 16.23
N TYR A 26 1.95 6.93 15.46
CA TYR A 26 0.72 6.25 15.84
C TYR A 26 0.92 5.25 16.99
N LEU A 27 2.03 4.49 16.97
CA LEU A 27 2.36 3.55 18.04
C LEU A 27 2.60 4.26 19.38
N ASP A 28 3.20 5.45 19.35
CA ASP A 28 3.48 6.26 20.54
C ASP A 28 2.20 6.89 21.11
N ASN A 29 1.22 7.23 20.27
CA ASN A 29 -0.06 7.80 20.69
C ASN A 29 -1.23 7.37 19.76
N PRO A 30 -1.88 6.23 20.04
CA PRO A 30 -2.92 5.68 19.19
C PRO A 30 -4.26 6.38 19.42
N VAL A 31 -4.51 7.42 18.62
CA VAL A 31 -5.81 8.10 18.53
C VAL A 31 -6.37 7.98 17.10
N ALA A 32 -7.70 8.04 16.96
CA ALA A 32 -8.37 7.90 15.66
C ALA A 32 -7.89 8.92 14.62
N ALA A 33 -7.47 10.12 15.05
CA ALA A 33 -6.92 11.16 14.18
C ALA A 33 -5.50 10.85 13.65
N ASN A 34 -4.77 9.93 14.26
CA ASN A 34 -3.37 9.60 13.93
C ASN A 34 -3.23 8.31 13.13
N ILE A 35 -4.32 7.69 12.67
CA ILE A 35 -4.24 6.45 11.88
C ILE A 35 -3.43 6.73 10.61
N PRO A 36 -2.31 6.01 10.38
CA PRO A 36 -1.43 6.30 9.26
C PRO A 36 -2.12 5.92 7.94
N THR A 37 -2.10 6.85 6.98
CA THR A 37 -2.64 6.67 5.64
C THR A 37 -1.50 6.58 4.63
N PHE A 38 -1.67 5.69 3.66
CA PHE A 38 -0.67 5.40 2.64
C PHE A 38 -1.33 5.33 1.28
N GLN A 39 -0.71 5.96 0.29
CA GLN A 39 -1.09 5.83 -1.10
C GLN A 39 -0.21 4.79 -1.76
N TYR A 40 -0.79 3.66 -2.15
CA TYR A 40 -0.05 2.54 -2.73
C TYR A 40 -0.25 2.45 -4.24
N HIS A 41 0.84 2.25 -4.97
CA HIS A 41 0.84 1.87 -6.38
C HIS A 41 1.21 0.38 -6.49
N ARG A 42 0.25 -0.50 -6.15
CA ARG A 42 0.47 -1.95 -6.27
C ARG A 42 0.60 -2.32 -7.73
N PHE A 43 1.64 -3.07 -8.07
CA PHE A 43 1.90 -3.51 -9.44
C PHE A 43 0.67 -4.15 -10.10
N TRP A 44 0.06 -5.13 -9.44
CA TRP A 44 -1.11 -5.83 -9.97
C TRP A 44 -2.28 -4.88 -10.20
N HIS A 45 -2.51 -3.92 -9.32
CA HIS A 45 -3.61 -2.97 -9.45
C HIS A 45 -3.42 -2.07 -10.68
N THR A 46 -2.21 -1.55 -10.88
CA THR A 46 -1.90 -0.73 -12.05
C THR A 46 -1.94 -1.54 -13.35
N ALA A 47 -1.49 -2.80 -13.30
CA ALA A 47 -1.53 -3.69 -14.45
C ALA A 47 -2.97 -4.05 -14.85
N GLU A 48 -3.83 -4.36 -13.88
CA GLU A 48 -5.25 -4.65 -14.09
C GLU A 48 -5.98 -3.48 -14.74
N ILE A 49 -5.75 -2.25 -14.28
CA ILE A 49 -6.32 -1.05 -14.89
C ILE A 49 -5.88 -0.91 -16.36
N ALA A 50 -4.58 -1.07 -16.63
CA ALA A 50 -4.06 -0.98 -18.00
C ALA A 50 -4.65 -2.07 -18.92
N VAL A 51 -4.74 -3.30 -18.41
CA VAL A 51 -5.35 -4.42 -19.14
C VAL A 51 -6.84 -4.17 -19.39
N ALA A 52 -7.57 -3.66 -18.40
CA ALA A 52 -8.99 -3.32 -18.54
C ALA A 52 -9.20 -2.26 -19.63
N PHE A 53 -8.38 -1.21 -19.67
CA PHE A 53 -8.43 -0.22 -20.76
C PHE A 53 -8.13 -0.84 -22.12
N GLY A 54 -7.12 -1.70 -22.22
CA GLY A 54 -6.80 -2.43 -23.45
C GLY A 54 -7.93 -3.35 -23.92
N MET A 55 -8.60 -4.04 -22.98
CA MET A 55 -9.76 -4.88 -23.26
C MET A 55 -10.97 -4.06 -23.72
N MET A 56 -11.23 -2.92 -23.06
CA MET A 56 -12.30 -2.01 -23.47
C MET A 56 -12.06 -1.51 -24.89
N HIS A 57 -10.85 -1.05 -25.22
CA HIS A 57 -10.52 -0.65 -26.58
C HIS A 57 -10.69 -1.79 -27.59
N LYS A 58 -10.25 -3.01 -27.25
CA LYS A 58 -10.30 -4.17 -28.15
C LYS A 58 -11.72 -4.66 -28.44
N TYR A 59 -12.58 -4.75 -27.43
CA TYR A 59 -13.90 -5.36 -27.58
C TYR A 59 -15.02 -4.34 -27.81
N PHE A 60 -14.79 -3.07 -27.47
CA PHE A 60 -15.79 -2.02 -27.50
C PHE A 60 -15.28 -0.76 -28.23
N PRO A 61 -14.82 -0.88 -29.49
CA PRO A 61 -14.16 0.22 -30.19
C PRO A 61 -15.08 1.42 -30.51
N THR A 62 -16.41 1.24 -30.48
CA THR A 62 -17.39 2.30 -30.79
C THR A 62 -17.95 3.02 -29.57
N ILE A 63 -17.58 2.59 -28.35
CA ILE A 63 -18.07 3.18 -27.08
C ILE A 63 -16.95 3.84 -26.27
N ALA A 64 -15.69 3.64 -26.65
CA ALA A 64 -14.60 4.43 -26.13
C ALA A 64 -14.67 5.84 -26.77
N PRO A 65 -14.74 6.93 -25.99
CA PRO A 65 -14.61 8.26 -26.56
C PRO A 65 -13.24 8.34 -27.24
N SER A 66 -13.26 8.79 -28.50
CA SER A 66 -12.09 9.02 -29.34
C SER A 66 -11.04 9.88 -28.65
#